data_AF-A0A958SUR5-F1
#
_entry.id   AF-A0A958SUR5-F1
#
_cell.length_a   1.000
_cell.length_b   1.000
_cell.length_c   1.000
_cell.angle_alpha   90.00
_cell.angle_beta   90.00
_cell.angle_gamma   90.00
#
_symmetry.space_group_name_H-M   'P 1'
#
loop_
_entity.id
_entity.type
_entity.pdbx_description
1 polymer ?
#
loop_
_entity_poly.entity_id
_entity_poly.type
_entity_poly.pdbx_seq_one_letter_code
_entity_poly.pdbx_strand_id
1 'polypeptide(L)'
;MSKILTMQTLDITTTEETIKDSLKRSMSYAEYSALIDTLVEEHTTTGNEKTAEQIEFTGLNQKRMKRWDKTLNVSEEDKHAISQYDKKTTWLVLTESWCGDAAHIVPAI
;
A
#
# COMPACT_ATOMS: atom_id res chain seq x y z
N MET A 1 -30.62 12.36 -38.03
CA MET A 1 -30.66 12.47 -36.56
C MET A 1 -29.29 12.06 -36.02
N SER A 2 -28.40 13.03 -35.79
CA SER A 2 -27.08 12.77 -35.24
C SER A 2 -27.16 12.79 -33.71
N LYS A 3 -26.86 11.68 -33.06
CA LYS A 3 -26.71 11.61 -31.60
C LYS A 3 -25.40 12.29 -31.24
N ILE A 4 -25.49 13.46 -30.62
CA ILE A 4 -24.36 14.12 -29.98
C ILE A 4 -23.93 13.23 -28.81
N LEU A 5 -22.71 12.68 -28.89
CA LEU A 5 -22.01 12.08 -27.77
C LEU A 5 -21.72 13.20 -26.77
N THR A 6 -22.45 13.24 -25.67
CA THR A 6 -22.08 14.02 -24.49
C THR A 6 -20.76 13.48 -23.95
N MET A 7 -19.66 14.20 -24.24
CA MET A 7 -18.43 14.11 -23.47
C MET A 7 -18.80 14.44 -22.02
N GLN A 8 -18.78 13.43 -21.14
CA GLN A 8 -18.76 13.69 -19.70
C GLN A 8 -17.43 14.41 -19.42
N THR A 9 -17.53 15.69 -19.09
CA THR A 9 -16.44 16.41 -18.43
C THR A 9 -16.13 15.66 -17.14
N LEU A 10 -14.90 15.16 -17.01
CA LEU A 10 -14.38 14.65 -15.75
C LEU A 10 -14.54 15.76 -14.72
N ASP A 11 -15.34 15.54 -13.67
CA ASP A 11 -15.38 16.42 -12.51
C ASP A 11 -13.94 16.53 -11.99
N ILE A 12 -13.37 17.74 -12.08
CA ILE A 12 -12.01 17.99 -11.63
C ILE A 12 -12.07 18.08 -10.11
N THR A 13 -12.09 16.93 -9.43
CA THR A 13 -11.84 16.88 -7.99
C THR A 13 -10.44 17.41 -7.71
N THR A 14 -10.34 18.28 -6.70
CA THR A 14 -9.05 18.82 -6.28
C THR A 14 -8.18 17.69 -5.72
N THR A 15 -6.86 17.88 -5.74
CA THR A 15 -5.92 16.94 -5.10
C THR A 15 -6.25 16.74 -3.62
N GLU A 16 -6.68 17.79 -2.92
CA GLU A 16 -7.06 17.71 -1.52
C GLU A 16 -8.28 16.80 -1.29
N GLU A 17 -9.31 16.93 -2.11
CA GLU A 17 -10.49 16.05 -2.07
C GLU A 17 -10.11 14.61 -2.38
N THR A 18 -9.26 14.40 -3.39
CA THR A 18 -8.78 13.07 -3.78
C THR A 18 -8.02 12.38 -2.64
N ILE A 19 -7.15 13.12 -1.92
CA ILE A 19 -6.42 12.60 -0.77
C ILE A 19 -7.40 12.27 0.37
N LYS A 20 -8.34 13.16 0.69
CA LYS A 20 -9.35 12.94 1.74
C LYS A 20 -10.19 11.70 1.47
N ASP A 21 -10.59 11.49 0.22
CA ASP A 21 -11.36 10.30 -0.16
C ASP A 21 -10.52 9.04 -0.23
N SER A 22 -9.23 9.14 -0.59
CA SER A 22 -8.30 8.03 -0.54
C SER A 22 -8.04 7.56 0.89
N LEU A 23 -7.94 8.48 1.86
CA LEU A 23 -7.80 8.16 3.28
C LEU A 23 -9.03 7.41 3.84
N LYS A 24 -10.24 7.67 3.34
CA LYS A 24 -11.45 6.92 3.75
C LYS A 24 -11.45 5.48 3.25
N ARG A 25 -10.69 5.18 2.19
CA ARG A 25 -10.61 3.87 1.54
C ARG A 25 -9.28 3.18 1.76
N SER A 26 -8.35 3.82 2.48
CA SER A 26 -7.05 3.24 2.78
C SER A 26 -7.16 2.13 3.82
N MET A 27 -6.11 1.32 3.88
CA MET A 27 -5.95 0.26 4.88
C MET A 27 -4.78 0.58 5.79
N SER A 28 -4.86 0.14 7.04
CA SER A 28 -3.72 0.09 7.95
C SER A 28 -2.70 -0.95 7.49
N TYR A 29 -1.48 -0.87 8.02
CA TYR A 29 -0.44 -1.87 7.77
C TYR A 29 -0.90 -3.30 8.13
N ALA A 30 -1.56 -3.47 9.27
CA ALA A 30 -2.03 -4.77 9.74
C ALA A 30 -3.07 -5.37 8.77
N GLU A 31 -4.00 -4.55 8.27
CA GLU A 31 -4.98 -4.97 7.25
C GLU A 31 -4.31 -5.33 5.93
N TYR A 32 -3.28 -4.58 5.52
CA TYR A 32 -2.50 -4.88 4.31
C TYR A 32 -1.74 -6.21 4.43
N SER A 33 -1.09 -6.46 5.58
CA SER A 33 -0.39 -7.72 5.85
C SER A 33 -1.35 -8.92 5.84
N ALA A 34 -2.54 -8.76 6.43
CA ALA A 34 -3.59 -9.78 6.40
C ALA A 34 -4.16 -10.02 4.98
N LEU A 35 -4.29 -8.96 4.18
CA LEU A 35 -4.65 -9.08 2.77
C LEU A 35 -3.60 -9.91 2.02
N ILE A 36 -2.31 -9.64 2.20
CA ILE A 36 -1.25 -10.42 1.56
C ILE A 36 -1.31 -11.89 1.98
N ASP A 37 -1.56 -12.18 3.26
CA ASP A 37 -1.75 -13.55 3.73
C ASP A 37 -2.87 -14.26 2.98
N THR A 38 -4.02 -13.60 2.83
CA THR A 38 -5.17 -14.11 2.05
C THR A 38 -4.79 -14.33 0.58
N LEU A 39 -4.10 -13.38 -0.05
CA LEU A 39 -3.72 -13.47 -1.47
C LEU A 39 -2.78 -14.66 -1.74
N VAL A 40 -1.86 -14.95 -0.81
CA VAL A 40 -0.97 -16.11 -0.92
C VAL A 40 -1.75 -17.42 -0.81
N GLU A 41 -2.71 -17.51 0.12
CA GLU A 41 -3.58 -18.69 0.26
C GLU A 41 -4.43 -18.92 -1.01
N GLU A 42 -4.97 -17.84 -1.57
CA GLU A 42 -5.78 -17.86 -2.79
C GLU A 42 -4.95 -17.96 -4.09
N HIS A 43 -3.61 -18.01 -4.00
CA HIS A 43 -2.70 -18.06 -5.14
C HIS A 43 -2.94 -16.92 -6.15
N THR A 44 -3.09 -15.70 -5.64
CA THR A 44 -3.43 -14.49 -6.40
C THR A 44 -2.64 -13.26 -5.90
N THR A 45 -2.93 -12.08 -6.44
CA THR A 45 -2.19 -10.83 -6.18
C THR A 45 -3.13 -9.62 -6.12
N THR A 46 -2.62 -8.44 -5.75
CA THR A 46 -3.30 -7.18 -6.08
C THR A 46 -3.03 -6.77 -7.53
N GLY A 47 -3.93 -5.95 -8.09
CA GLY A 47 -3.84 -5.48 -9.47
C GLY A 47 -4.81 -6.20 -10.41
N ASN A 48 -5.05 -5.57 -11.57
CA ASN A 48 -5.97 -6.08 -12.59
C ASN A 48 -5.38 -7.30 -13.31
N GLU A 49 -4.08 -7.25 -13.57
CA GLU A 49 -3.32 -8.36 -14.12
C GLU A 49 -2.77 -9.21 -12.99
N LYS A 50 -2.79 -10.53 -13.18
CA LYS A 50 -2.38 -11.53 -12.19
C LYS A 50 -1.50 -12.57 -12.87
N THR A 51 -0.27 -12.18 -13.19
CA THR A 51 0.67 -13.08 -13.85
C THR A 51 1.22 -14.10 -12.85
N ALA A 52 1.67 -15.25 -13.34
CA ALA A 52 2.30 -16.27 -12.49
C ALA A 52 3.50 -15.70 -11.71
N GLU A 53 4.26 -14.82 -12.34
CA GLU A 53 5.40 -14.11 -11.72
C GLU A 53 4.95 -13.19 -10.57
N GLN A 54 3.87 -12.43 -10.73
CA GLN A 54 3.34 -11.58 -9.65
C GLN A 54 2.80 -12.42 -8.49
N ILE A 55 2.20 -13.58 -8.76
CA ILE A 55 1.72 -14.52 -7.73
C ILE A 55 2.91 -15.04 -6.93
N GLU A 56 3.98 -15.46 -7.61
CA GLU A 56 5.22 -15.89 -6.97
C GLU A 56 5.84 -14.77 -6.12
N PHE A 57 5.91 -13.55 -6.66
CA PHE A 57 6.42 -12.40 -5.91
C PHE A 57 5.55 -12.04 -4.71
N THR A 58 4.24 -12.16 -4.79
CA THR A 58 3.35 -11.95 -3.64
C THR A 58 3.69 -12.92 -2.51
N GLY A 59 3.90 -14.21 -2.81
CA GLY A 59 4.36 -15.20 -1.83
C GLY A 59 5.75 -14.92 -1.27
N LEU A 60 6.68 -14.46 -2.10
CA LEU A 60 8.02 -14.06 -1.66
C LEU A 60 7.98 -12.83 -0.73
N ASN A 61 7.14 -11.84 -1.07
CA ASN A 61 7.00 -10.60 -0.35
C ASN A 61 6.33 -10.79 1.01
N GLN A 62 5.34 -11.67 1.12
CA GLN A 62 4.79 -12.10 2.41
C GLN A 62 5.89 -12.58 3.37
N LYS A 63 6.80 -13.44 2.89
CA LYS A 63 7.92 -13.95 3.71
C LYS A 63 8.88 -12.84 4.11
N ARG A 64 9.14 -11.87 3.21
CA ARG A 64 9.98 -10.70 3.49
C ARG A 64 9.37 -9.81 4.56
N MET A 65 8.08 -9.51 4.47
CA MET A 65 7.34 -8.72 5.45
C MET A 65 7.32 -9.42 6.82
N LYS A 66 6.97 -10.71 6.87
CA LYS A 66 7.01 -11.51 8.11
C LYS A 66 8.39 -11.59 8.75
N ARG A 67 9.46 -11.49 7.95
CA ARG A 67 10.83 -11.37 8.46
C ARG A 67 11.04 -10.00 9.08
N TRP A 68 10.72 -8.93 8.36
CA TRP A 68 10.87 -7.56 8.87
C TRP A 68 10.04 -7.32 10.14
N ASP A 69 8.82 -7.83 10.23
CA ASP A 69 8.00 -7.75 11.45
C ASP A 69 8.71 -8.33 12.70
N LYS A 70 9.59 -9.32 12.49
CA LYS A 70 10.34 -9.99 13.57
C LYS A 70 11.72 -9.40 13.81
N THR A 71 12.34 -8.86 12.77
CA THR A 71 13.76 -8.46 12.79
C THR A 71 13.98 -6.96 12.75
N LEU A 72 12.96 -6.17 12.44
CA LEU A 72 13.06 -4.71 12.42
C LEU A 72 13.42 -4.23 13.83
N ASN A 73 14.56 -3.57 13.92
CA ASN A 73 15.07 -3.02 15.16
C ASN A 73 15.53 -1.59 14.89
N VAL A 74 14.81 -0.62 15.46
CA VAL A 74 15.15 0.80 15.40
C VAL A 74 16.05 1.12 16.59
N SER A 75 17.17 1.81 16.37
CA SER A 75 18.08 2.18 17.46
C SER A 75 17.40 3.14 18.44
N GLU A 76 17.87 3.18 19.69
CA GLU A 76 17.33 4.12 20.68
C GLU A 76 17.58 5.59 20.28
N GLU A 77 18.70 5.86 19.59
CA GLU A 77 19.00 7.18 19.03
C GLU A 77 17.97 7.60 17.98
N ASP A 78 17.66 6.71 17.02
CA ASP A 78 16.67 6.97 15.98
C ASP A 78 15.25 7.10 16.57
N LYS A 79 14.86 6.24 17.51
CA LYS A 79 13.58 6.36 18.22
C LYS A 79 13.46 7.71 18.91
N HIS A 80 14.52 8.16 19.58
CA HIS A 80 14.54 9.47 20.21
C HIS A 80 14.35 10.57 19.16
N ALA A 81 15.14 10.57 18.09
CA ALA A 81 15.04 11.55 17.01
C ALA A 81 13.64 11.60 16.38
N ILE A 82 13.04 10.44 16.08
CA ILE A 82 11.68 10.32 15.53
C ILE A 82 10.64 10.87 16.52
N SER A 83 10.78 10.56 17.82
CA SER A 83 9.85 11.04 18.85
C SER A 83 9.84 12.55 19.04
N GLN A 84 10.92 13.24 18.66
CA GLN A 84 11.01 14.71 18.74
C GLN A 84 10.30 15.41 17.56
N TYR A 85 9.86 14.67 16.54
CA TYR A 85 9.10 15.24 15.45
C TYR A 85 7.66 15.55 15.89
N ASP A 86 7.33 16.84 15.94
CA ASP A 86 6.09 17.34 16.58
C ASP A 86 4.94 17.64 15.61
N LYS A 87 5.14 17.39 14.31
CA LYS A 87 4.10 17.63 13.30
C LYS A 87 3.22 16.39 13.13
N LYS A 88 1.93 16.63 12.97
CA LYS A 88 0.98 15.58 12.57
C LYS A 88 1.28 15.17 11.12
N THR A 89 1.67 13.92 10.94
CA THR A 89 1.98 13.35 9.61
C THR A 89 1.13 12.12 9.39
N THR A 90 0.62 11.98 8.17
CA THR A 90 -0.07 10.79 7.69
C THR A 90 0.66 10.28 6.46
N TRP A 91 1.09 9.02 6.50
CA TRP A 91 1.73 8.35 5.39
C TRP A 91 0.64 7.60 4.61
N LEU A 92 0.27 8.14 3.45
CA LEU A 92 -0.62 7.46 2.50
C LEU A 92 0.24 6.78 1.43
N VAL A 93 0.29 5.45 1.47
CA VAL A 93 1.18 4.64 0.62
C VAL A 93 0.38 3.98 -0.49
N LEU A 94 0.87 4.10 -1.73
CA LEU A 94 0.35 3.35 -2.89
C LEU A 94 1.26 2.15 -3.12
N THR A 95 0.70 0.95 -3.15
CA THR A 95 1.47 -0.29 -3.22
C THR A 95 0.68 -1.46 -3.78
N GLU A 96 1.40 -2.48 -4.23
CA GLU A 96 0.91 -3.77 -4.68
C GLU A 96 1.62 -4.92 -3.94
N SER A 97 0.92 -6.05 -3.77
CA SER A 97 1.42 -7.23 -3.06
C SER A 97 2.70 -7.82 -3.67
N TRP A 98 2.89 -7.66 -4.98
CA TRP A 98 4.04 -8.15 -5.73
C TRP A 98 5.19 -7.13 -5.82
N CYS A 99 5.01 -5.90 -5.30
CA CYS A 99 6.06 -4.89 -5.29
C CYS A 99 7.17 -5.25 -4.29
N GLY A 100 8.37 -5.51 -4.80
CA GLY A 100 9.53 -5.89 -4.00
C GLY A 100 9.95 -4.81 -3.00
N ASP A 101 9.94 -3.54 -3.40
CA ASP A 101 10.34 -2.42 -2.53
C ASP A 101 9.37 -2.25 -1.36
N ALA A 102 8.07 -2.40 -1.61
CA ALA A 102 7.06 -2.33 -0.57
C ALA A 102 7.25 -3.38 0.52
N ALA A 103 7.63 -4.61 0.13
CA ALA A 103 7.90 -5.69 1.07
C ALA A 103 9.07 -5.41 2.03
N HIS A 104 9.93 -4.45 1.68
CA HIS A 104 11.06 -4.01 2.50
C HIS A 104 10.79 -2.72 3.29
N ILE A 105 9.98 -1.81 2.75
CA ILE A 105 9.77 -0.47 3.32
C ILE A 105 8.53 -0.42 4.21
N VAL A 106 7.41 -0.98 3.75
CA VAL A 106 6.10 -0.84 4.41
C VAL A 106 6.07 -1.38 5.85
N PRO A 107 6.77 -2.47 6.21
CA PRO A 107 6.83 -2.93 7.61
C PRO A 107 7.46 -1.92 8.59
N ALA A 108 8.17 -0.90 8.11
CA ALA A 108 8.90 0.05 8.93
C ALA A 108 8.25 1.44 9.05
N ILE A 109 7.17 1.71 8.31
CA ILE A 109 6.47 3.02 8.27
C ILE A 109 5.01 2.89 8.68
#